data_AF-A0A8J6D0I8-F1
#
_entry.id   AF-A0A8J6D0I8-F1
#
_cell.length_a   1.000
_cell.length_b   1.000
_cell.length_c   1.000
_cell.angle_alpha   90.00
_cell.angle_beta   90.00
_cell.angle_gamma   90.00
#
_symmetry.space_group_name_H-M   'P 1'
#
loop_
_entity.id
_entity.type
_entity.pdbx_description
1 polymer ?
#
loop_
_entity_poly.entity_id
_entity_poly.type
_entity_poly.pdbx_seq_one_letter_code
_entity_poly.pdbx_strand_id
1 'polypeptide(L)'
;MASLVSFSYPLCFCHYSKILSIQSKGCPHPSSLHFFYGTTLMKQIMARKNAKHILLPSVRCSSAVLVYAKLTDNPADELVAMLNANRTAHRSSSLADNPGLACIALQYIKAYQGDCEAVGGSDAKKPPDSEFAQTFAPNCGVDTSTLSPITGRFLGCQSKYVQPSEAFSMLIKNEKSLEILYNKNQTEIGAAVTGTDGGAPYFWCVLLSNGKHNNSFVLEDGVAKISRPGCFSGANDDCSGANGPSPFGHKWVYAVTAFIAVGYAFGL
;
A
#
# COMPACT_ATOMS: atom_id res chain seq x y z
N MET A 1 -43.84 41.42 -0.11
CA MET A 1 -43.82 40.03 0.38
C MET A 1 -42.84 39.26 -0.50
N ALA A 2 -41.64 39.02 0.00
CA ALA A 2 -40.59 38.27 -0.69
C ALA A 2 -39.98 37.29 0.32
N SER A 3 -40.03 36.00 0.01
CA SER A 3 -39.51 34.92 0.84
C SER A 3 -37.99 34.79 0.66
N LEU A 4 -37.26 34.84 1.77
CA LEU A 4 -35.87 34.39 1.88
C LEU A 4 -35.88 32.91 2.26
N VAL A 5 -35.22 32.07 1.46
CA VAL A 5 -34.96 30.66 1.79
C VAL A 5 -33.51 30.56 2.29
N SER A 6 -33.34 30.31 3.59
CA SER A 6 -32.05 29.96 4.19
C SER A 6 -31.83 28.44 4.11
N PHE A 7 -30.79 28.01 3.42
CA PHE A 7 -30.27 26.64 3.52
C PHE A 7 -29.21 26.59 4.63
N SER A 8 -29.47 25.76 5.65
CA SER A 8 -28.53 25.45 6.73
C SER A 8 -27.96 24.05 6.48
N TYR A 9 -26.66 23.93 6.23
CA TYR A 9 -25.94 22.66 6.15
C TYR A 9 -25.22 22.40 7.49
N PRO A 10 -25.24 21.17 8.06
CA PRO A 10 -24.47 20.87 9.25
C PRO A 10 -23.01 20.56 8.88
N LEU A 11 -22.11 21.31 9.50
CA LEU A 11 -20.66 21.06 9.53
C LEU A 11 -20.36 19.92 10.52
N CYS A 12 -19.81 18.79 10.04
CA CYS A 12 -19.15 17.83 10.93
C CYS A 12 -17.74 18.33 11.26
N PHE A 13 -17.57 18.85 12.47
CA PHE A 13 -16.28 19.11 13.10
C PHE A 13 -15.71 17.79 13.66
N CYS A 14 -14.55 17.35 13.17
CA CYS A 14 -13.71 16.40 13.90
C CYS A 14 -12.70 17.22 14.74
N HIS A 15 -12.97 17.32 16.03
CA HIS A 15 -12.08 17.95 17.00
C HIS A 15 -10.97 16.96 17.41
N TYR A 16 -9.72 17.31 17.14
CA TYR A 16 -8.55 16.67 17.75
C TYR A 16 -8.46 17.11 19.22
N SER A 17 -8.13 16.20 20.15
CA SER A 17 -7.64 16.61 21.47
C SER A 17 -6.65 15.60 22.06
N LYS A 18 -5.61 16.15 22.69
CA LYS A 18 -4.41 15.53 23.27
C LYS A 18 -4.65 15.04 24.71
N ILE A 19 -4.01 13.92 25.04
CA ILE A 19 -3.24 13.59 26.28
C ILE A 19 -3.95 13.70 27.65
N LEU A 20 -4.07 12.57 28.38
CA LEU A 20 -3.47 12.41 29.73
C LEU A 20 -3.41 10.94 30.18
N SER A 21 -2.31 10.60 30.84
CA SER A 21 -1.97 9.32 31.46
C SER A 21 -2.65 9.14 32.83
N ILE A 22 -3.23 7.98 33.14
CA ILE A 22 -3.39 7.45 34.50
C ILE A 22 -3.16 5.93 34.50
N GLN A 23 -2.28 5.49 35.38
CA GLN A 23 -1.91 4.10 35.64
C GLN A 23 -2.70 3.55 36.85
N SER A 24 -2.95 2.22 36.84
CA SER A 24 -3.14 1.32 38.00
C SER A 24 -4.53 1.23 38.68
N LYS A 25 -5.19 0.06 38.59
CA LYS A 25 -5.27 -1.00 39.64
C LYS A 25 -6.30 -2.10 39.26
N GLY A 26 -6.04 -3.33 39.72
CA GLY A 26 -6.63 -4.59 39.25
C GLY A 26 -7.97 -5.06 39.86
N CYS A 27 -8.29 -6.31 39.48
CA CYS A 27 -9.53 -7.10 39.52
C CYS A 27 -10.21 -7.32 40.91
N PRO A 28 -11.43 -7.92 40.97
CA PRO A 28 -11.53 -9.39 40.96
C PRO A 28 -12.71 -10.02 40.17
N HIS A 29 -12.52 -11.31 39.85
CA HIS A 29 -13.48 -12.32 39.39
C HIS A 29 -14.75 -12.45 40.27
N PRO A 30 -15.83 -13.05 39.74
CA PRO A 30 -16.09 -14.46 40.10
C PRO A 30 -16.48 -15.35 38.92
N SER A 31 -16.40 -16.64 39.20
CA SER A 31 -16.33 -17.76 38.27
C SER A 31 -17.68 -18.49 38.11
N SER A 32 -17.81 -19.14 36.95
CA SER A 32 -18.48 -20.43 36.70
C SER A 32 -20.00 -20.53 36.57
N LEU A 33 -20.48 -20.82 35.34
CA LEU A 33 -21.01 -22.13 34.88
C LEU A 33 -21.30 -22.05 33.36
N HIS A 34 -20.58 -22.77 32.49
CA HIS A 34 -21.00 -24.00 31.74
C HIS A 34 -22.38 -23.90 31.03
N PHE A 35 -22.65 -24.33 29.78
CA PHE A 35 -21.95 -25.08 28.73
C PHE A 35 -22.84 -25.03 27.44
N PHE A 36 -22.22 -25.05 26.26
CA PHE A 36 -22.65 -25.66 24.98
C PHE A 36 -23.86 -25.10 24.19
N TYR A 37 -23.59 -24.69 22.94
CA TYR A 37 -24.53 -24.87 21.83
C TYR A 37 -23.82 -25.55 20.66
N GLY A 38 -24.15 -26.82 20.45
CA GLY A 38 -23.88 -27.56 19.22
C GLY A 38 -25.11 -27.51 18.31
N THR A 39 -24.85 -27.15 17.05
CA THR A 39 -25.34 -27.81 15.82
C THR A 39 -26.85 -27.98 15.54
N THR A 40 -27.23 -27.37 14.40
CA THR A 40 -27.92 -28.04 13.27
C THR A 40 -29.45 -27.90 13.15
N LEU A 41 -29.79 -26.95 12.27
CA LEU A 41 -30.51 -27.17 11.00
C LEU A 41 -32.06 -27.25 10.99
N MET A 42 -32.60 -26.36 10.14
CA MET A 42 -33.85 -26.45 9.36
C MET A 42 -35.19 -26.55 10.10
N LYS A 43 -35.99 -25.49 9.96
CA LYS A 43 -37.31 -25.57 9.32
C LYS A 43 -37.91 -24.17 9.10
N GLN A 44 -38.10 -23.80 7.84
CA GLN A 44 -39.17 -22.88 7.46
C GLN A 44 -40.53 -23.55 7.75
N ILE A 45 -41.52 -22.80 8.23
CA ILE A 45 -42.91 -22.77 7.74
C ILE A 45 -43.66 -21.62 8.43
N MET A 46 -44.46 -20.96 7.62
CA MET A 46 -45.33 -19.80 7.85
C MET A 46 -46.36 -19.98 8.98
N ALA A 47 -46.72 -18.88 9.68
CA ALA A 47 -48.12 -18.47 9.87
C ALA A 47 -48.28 -17.14 10.64
N ARG A 48 -48.73 -16.11 9.90
CA ARG A 48 -49.75 -15.09 10.25
C ARG A 48 -50.28 -15.06 11.71
N LYS A 49 -50.30 -13.89 12.36
CA LYS A 49 -51.40 -12.89 12.31
C LYS A 49 -51.21 -11.74 13.32
N ASN A 50 -51.56 -10.53 12.86
CA ASN A 50 -52.06 -9.34 13.56
C ASN A 50 -51.12 -8.61 14.55
N ALA A 51 -51.06 -7.28 14.66
CA ALA A 51 -51.44 -6.08 13.90
C ALA A 51 -51.29 -4.93 14.91
N LYS A 52 -50.54 -3.88 14.58
CA LYS A 52 -50.88 -2.43 14.69
C LYS A 52 -49.67 -1.54 14.96
N HIS A 53 -49.41 -0.69 13.97
CA HIS A 53 -48.86 0.68 14.00
C HIS A 53 -47.81 1.07 15.04
N ILE A 54 -46.62 1.43 14.56
CA ILE A 54 -46.06 2.80 14.61
C ILE A 54 -44.99 2.87 13.50
N LEU A 55 -45.20 3.77 12.53
CA LEU A 55 -44.30 3.99 11.40
C LEU A 55 -43.25 5.02 11.85
N LEU A 56 -42.13 4.56 12.42
CA LEU A 56 -40.92 5.38 12.54
C LEU A 56 -40.21 5.37 11.18
N PRO A 57 -39.87 6.51 10.58
CA PRO A 57 -38.97 6.53 9.45
C PRO A 57 -37.61 6.04 9.93
N SER A 58 -37.31 4.77 9.62
CA SER A 58 -35.99 4.19 9.81
C SER A 58 -34.99 5.01 9.00
N VAL A 59 -34.24 5.87 9.70
CA VAL A 59 -33.03 6.50 9.16
C VAL A 59 -32.11 5.35 8.77
N ARG A 60 -32.09 5.02 7.47
CA ARG A 60 -31.08 4.15 6.90
C ARG A 60 -29.77 4.92 7.02
N CYS A 61 -29.01 4.63 8.07
CA CYS A 61 -27.61 4.94 8.11
C CYS A 61 -26.98 4.13 6.97
N SER A 62 -26.81 4.75 5.80
CA SER A 62 -26.02 4.15 4.73
C SER A 62 -24.62 4.01 5.28
N SER A 63 -24.25 2.80 5.70
CA SER A 63 -22.85 2.45 5.81
C SER A 63 -22.23 2.78 4.46
N ALA A 64 -21.37 3.79 4.43
CA ALA A 64 -20.44 3.94 3.33
C ALA A 64 -19.64 2.64 3.34
N VAL A 65 -20.02 1.70 2.48
CA VAL A 65 -19.17 0.56 2.15
C VAL A 65 -17.94 1.23 1.58
N LEU A 66 -16.87 1.24 2.37
CA LEU A 66 -15.54 1.55 1.90
C LEU A 66 -15.28 0.42 0.90
N VAL A 67 -15.51 0.72 -0.38
CA VAL A 67 -15.14 -0.16 -1.48
C VAL A 67 -13.62 -0.15 -1.44
N TYR A 68 -13.06 -1.00 -0.59
CA TYR A 68 -11.69 -1.45 -0.69
C TYR A 68 -11.70 -2.29 -1.95
N ALA A 69 -11.57 -1.64 -3.10
CA ALA A 69 -11.29 -2.32 -4.33
C ALA A 69 -10.02 -3.12 -4.02
N LYS A 70 -10.16 -4.44 -3.98
CA LYS A 70 -9.05 -5.38 -3.89
C LYS A 70 -8.26 -5.24 -5.19
N LEU A 71 -7.47 -4.18 -5.26
CA LEU A 71 -6.56 -3.84 -6.32
C LEU A 71 -5.21 -4.39 -5.87
N THR A 72 -4.92 -5.59 -6.38
CA THR A 72 -3.64 -6.31 -6.36
C THR A 72 -3.16 -6.81 -4.99
N ASP A 73 -2.45 -7.96 -4.97
CA ASP A 73 -1.72 -8.47 -3.79
C ASP A 73 -0.36 -7.72 -3.63
N ASN A 74 -0.29 -6.47 -4.11
CA ASN A 74 0.90 -5.65 -4.11
C ASN A 74 0.83 -4.59 -2.99
N PRO A 75 1.69 -4.66 -1.97
CA PRO A 75 1.66 -3.75 -0.84
C PRO A 75 2.03 -2.29 -1.22
N ALA A 76 2.66 -2.06 -2.38
CA ALA A 76 2.88 -0.72 -2.90
C ALA A 76 1.57 -0.07 -3.41
N ASP A 77 0.70 -0.83 -4.07
CA ASP A 77 -0.62 -0.36 -4.51
C ASP A 77 -1.50 -0.04 -3.29
N GLU A 78 -1.45 -0.86 -2.25
CA GLU A 78 -2.15 -0.61 -0.98
C GLU A 78 -1.72 0.72 -0.33
N LEU A 79 -0.41 1.00 -0.32
CA LEU A 79 0.12 2.25 0.21
C LEU A 79 -0.35 3.47 -0.60
N VAL A 80 -0.36 3.38 -1.94
CA VAL A 80 -0.89 4.44 -2.82
C VAL A 80 -2.37 4.68 -2.53
N ALA A 81 -3.16 3.62 -2.38
CA ALA A 81 -4.58 3.72 -2.04
C ALA A 81 -4.81 4.46 -0.72
N MET A 82 -4.02 4.16 0.33
CA MET A 82 -4.12 4.86 1.61
C MET A 82 -3.71 6.33 1.52
N LEU A 83 -2.65 6.66 0.78
CA LEU A 83 -2.22 8.04 0.58
C LEU A 83 -3.31 8.86 -0.14
N ASN A 84 -3.94 8.27 -1.17
CA ASN A 84 -5.04 8.91 -1.89
C ASN A 84 -6.32 9.02 -1.05
N ALA A 85 -6.65 8.01 -0.25
CA ALA A 85 -7.76 8.07 0.70
C ALA A 85 -7.55 9.19 1.73
N ASN A 86 -6.32 9.34 2.24
CA ASN A 86 -5.98 10.41 3.15
C ASN A 86 -6.05 11.79 2.48
N ARG A 87 -5.52 11.95 1.26
CA ARG A 87 -5.63 13.20 0.49
C ARG A 87 -7.08 13.62 0.26
N THR A 88 -7.93 12.68 -0.15
CA THR A 88 -9.35 12.96 -0.42
C THR A 88 -10.14 13.28 0.85
N ALA A 89 -9.83 12.63 1.98
CA ALA A 89 -10.35 13.01 3.30
C ALA A 89 -9.97 14.45 3.69
N HIS A 90 -8.82 14.93 3.22
CA HIS A 90 -8.33 16.31 3.41
C HIS A 90 -8.68 17.26 2.25
N ARG A 91 -9.66 16.91 1.40
CA ARG A 91 -10.16 17.73 0.28
C ARG A 91 -9.11 18.04 -0.80
N SER A 92 -8.06 17.23 -0.89
CA SER A 92 -7.13 17.22 -2.02
C SER A 92 -7.55 16.16 -3.04
N SER A 93 -7.21 16.37 -4.31
CA SER A 93 -7.45 15.39 -5.37
C SER A 93 -6.62 14.13 -5.16
N SER A 94 -7.15 12.98 -5.58
CA SER A 94 -6.34 11.76 -5.74
C SER A 94 -5.29 11.98 -6.82
N LEU A 95 -4.10 11.43 -6.60
CA LEU A 95 -3.01 11.38 -7.55
C LEU A 95 -3.13 10.14 -8.43
N ALA A 96 -2.81 10.29 -9.71
CA ALA A 96 -2.76 9.17 -10.64
C ALA A 96 -1.52 8.32 -10.36
N ASP A 97 -1.70 7.00 -10.22
CA ASP A 97 -0.57 6.08 -10.11
C ASP A 97 0.19 6.04 -11.45
N ASN A 98 1.51 6.13 -11.38
CA ASN A 98 2.40 6.11 -12.54
C ASN A 98 3.47 5.02 -12.36
N PRO A 99 3.42 3.91 -13.12
CA PRO A 99 4.32 2.77 -12.94
C PRO A 99 5.79 3.09 -13.26
N GLY A 100 6.04 4.05 -14.16
CA GLY A 100 7.41 4.53 -14.44
C GLY A 100 7.98 5.28 -13.24
N LEU A 101 7.20 6.17 -12.63
CA LEU A 101 7.56 6.87 -11.39
C LEU A 101 7.75 5.90 -10.22
N ALA A 102 6.90 4.88 -10.12
CA ALA A 102 6.96 3.86 -9.09
C ALA A 102 8.20 2.96 -9.23
N CYS A 103 8.57 2.54 -10.46
CA CYS A 103 9.83 1.83 -10.69
C CYS A 103 11.04 2.69 -10.32
N ILE A 104 11.02 3.99 -10.65
CA ILE A 104 12.08 4.93 -10.26
C ILE A 104 12.19 5.00 -8.73
N ALA A 105 11.06 4.97 -8.00
CA ALA A 105 11.07 4.89 -6.54
C ALA A 105 11.79 3.63 -6.04
N LEU A 106 11.64 2.50 -6.74
CA LEU A 106 12.36 1.26 -6.42
C LEU A 106 13.87 1.39 -6.68
N GLN A 107 14.28 2.02 -7.78
CA GLN A 107 15.71 2.32 -8.02
C GLN A 107 16.29 3.26 -6.96
N TYR A 108 15.51 4.27 -6.57
CA TYR A 108 15.88 5.23 -5.54
C TYR A 108 16.17 4.54 -4.20
N ILE A 109 15.34 3.56 -3.81
CA ILE A 109 15.61 2.71 -2.64
C ILE A 109 16.93 1.93 -2.81
N LYS A 110 17.15 1.30 -3.97
CA LYS A 110 18.34 0.47 -4.21
C LYS A 110 19.66 1.27 -4.11
N ALA A 111 19.63 2.58 -4.34
CA ALA A 111 20.80 3.46 -4.15
C ALA A 111 21.30 3.55 -2.70
N TYR A 112 20.46 3.16 -1.73
CA TYR A 112 20.84 3.05 -0.31
C TYR A 112 21.56 1.73 0.02
N GLN A 113 21.56 0.76 -0.90
CA GLN A 113 22.33 -0.49 -0.77
C GLN A 113 22.05 -1.27 0.53
N GLY A 114 20.84 -1.17 1.08
CA GLY A 114 20.48 -1.84 2.32
C GLY A 114 20.87 -1.10 3.59
N ASP A 115 21.39 0.13 3.51
CA ASP A 115 21.75 0.93 4.68
C ASP A 115 20.56 1.79 5.16
N CYS A 116 19.91 1.38 6.27
CA CYS A 116 18.87 2.18 6.91
C CYS A 116 19.42 3.45 7.57
N GLU A 117 20.67 3.47 8.03
CA GLU A 117 21.25 4.63 8.73
C GLU A 117 21.49 5.78 7.75
N ALA A 118 21.68 5.45 6.47
CA ALA A 118 21.70 6.42 5.39
C ALA A 118 20.33 7.07 5.12
N VAL A 119 19.23 6.53 5.67
CA VAL A 119 17.85 7.04 5.48
C VAL A 119 17.47 8.01 6.60
N GLY A 120 17.64 9.31 6.34
CA GLY A 120 17.26 10.38 7.26
C GLY A 120 18.37 10.75 8.26
N GLY A 121 18.12 11.75 9.11
CA GLY A 121 19.15 12.33 10.00
C GLY A 121 19.95 13.48 9.37
N SER A 122 20.95 13.97 10.09
CA SER A 122 21.86 15.06 9.62
C SER A 122 22.72 14.62 8.44
N ASP A 123 23.09 13.34 8.42
CA ASP A 123 24.01 12.74 7.45
C ASP A 123 23.26 11.87 6.42
N ALA A 124 21.95 12.11 6.28
CA ALA A 124 21.08 11.38 5.37
C ALA A 124 21.67 11.38 3.95
N LYS A 125 21.97 10.19 3.42
CA LYS A 125 22.32 10.06 2.01
C LYS A 125 21.08 10.41 1.20
N LYS A 126 21.16 11.43 0.37
CA LYS A 126 20.12 11.74 -0.61
C LYS A 126 20.74 11.49 -1.99
N PRO A 127 20.33 10.44 -2.72
CA PRO A 127 20.73 10.27 -4.10
C PRO A 127 20.54 11.59 -4.87
N PRO A 128 21.57 12.07 -5.57
CA PRO A 128 21.54 13.34 -6.28
C PRO A 128 20.45 13.34 -7.34
N ASP A 129 19.86 14.51 -7.58
CA ASP A 129 18.73 14.63 -8.51
C ASP A 129 19.12 14.27 -9.96
N SER A 130 20.40 14.30 -10.30
CA SER A 130 20.92 13.82 -11.59
C SER A 130 20.76 12.31 -11.79
N GLU A 131 20.76 11.51 -10.72
CA GLU A 131 20.62 10.05 -10.82
C GLU A 131 19.24 9.63 -11.33
N PHE A 132 18.20 10.47 -11.16
CA PHE A 132 16.89 10.20 -11.75
C PHE A 132 16.97 10.02 -13.26
N ALA A 133 17.68 10.92 -13.95
CA ALA A 133 17.83 10.88 -15.39
C ALA A 133 18.95 9.94 -15.85
N GLN A 134 20.05 9.87 -15.09
CA GLN A 134 21.26 9.15 -15.53
C GLN A 134 21.20 7.65 -15.23
N THR A 135 20.48 7.24 -14.19
CA THR A 135 20.54 5.86 -13.68
C THR A 135 19.14 5.27 -13.49
N PHE A 136 18.28 5.95 -12.74
CA PHE A 136 17.02 5.35 -12.28
C PHE A 136 16.01 5.19 -13.42
N ALA A 137 15.80 6.22 -14.23
CA ALA A 137 14.86 6.16 -15.35
C ALA A 137 15.29 5.15 -16.43
N PRO A 138 16.56 5.14 -16.91
CA PRO A 138 17.03 4.12 -17.85
C PRO A 138 16.85 2.68 -17.34
N ASN A 139 17.14 2.44 -16.06
CA ASN A 139 16.96 1.11 -15.44
C ASN A 139 15.50 0.65 -15.40
N CYS A 140 14.56 1.59 -15.43
CA CYS A 140 13.13 1.34 -15.48
C CYS A 140 12.55 1.28 -16.89
N GLY A 141 13.36 1.56 -17.92
CA GLY A 141 12.86 1.73 -19.29
C GLY A 141 11.99 2.98 -19.45
N VAL A 142 12.17 3.98 -18.59
CA VAL A 142 11.51 5.28 -18.73
C VAL A 142 12.32 6.14 -19.68
N ASP A 143 11.66 6.69 -20.70
CA ASP A 143 12.28 7.67 -21.61
C ASP A 143 12.67 8.92 -20.81
N THR A 144 13.97 9.17 -20.71
CA THR A 144 14.54 10.30 -19.97
C THR A 144 14.01 11.67 -20.41
N SER A 145 13.57 11.80 -21.67
CA SER A 145 12.97 13.04 -22.20
C SER A 145 11.57 13.31 -21.63
N THR A 146 10.92 12.29 -21.07
CA THR A 146 9.58 12.37 -20.46
C THR A 146 9.63 12.51 -18.94
N LEU A 147 10.83 12.67 -18.36
CA LEU A 147 10.97 12.88 -16.93
C LEU A 147 10.36 14.21 -16.50
N SER A 148 9.39 14.11 -15.60
CA SER A 148 8.83 15.27 -14.92
C SER A 148 9.52 15.50 -13.58
N PRO A 149 9.52 16.74 -13.05
CA PRO A 149 10.14 17.03 -11.76
C PRO A 149 9.55 16.18 -10.63
N ILE A 150 10.45 15.65 -9.78
CA ILE A 150 10.07 14.99 -8.53
C ILE A 150 9.85 16.07 -7.47
N THR A 151 8.58 16.34 -7.17
CA THR A 151 8.14 17.44 -6.29
C THR A 151 7.96 17.03 -4.83
N GLY A 152 7.87 15.72 -4.57
CA GLY A 152 7.74 15.18 -3.23
C GLY A 152 8.41 13.82 -3.12
N ARG A 153 8.98 13.55 -1.94
CA ARG A 153 9.67 12.30 -1.63
C ARG A 153 9.35 11.91 -0.20
N PHE A 154 8.80 10.72 -0.02
CA PHE A 154 8.75 10.07 1.27
C PHE A 154 9.66 8.84 1.21
N LEU A 155 10.50 8.71 2.21
CA LEU A 155 11.42 7.58 2.34
C LEU A 155 11.46 7.16 3.80
N GLY A 156 11.39 5.86 4.03
CA GLY A 156 11.56 5.28 5.35
C GLY A 156 12.17 3.90 5.25
N CYS A 157 12.87 3.51 6.31
CA CYS A 157 13.55 2.24 6.43
C CYS A 157 13.26 1.63 7.79
N GLN A 158 13.09 0.30 7.83
CA GLN A 158 12.84 -0.45 9.05
C GLN A 158 13.61 -1.78 9.03
N SER A 159 14.05 -2.22 10.20
CA SER A 159 14.74 -3.50 10.39
C SER A 159 13.81 -4.72 10.28
N LYS A 160 12.51 -4.52 10.07
CA LYS A 160 11.52 -5.57 9.84
C LYS A 160 10.54 -5.11 8.77
N TYR A 161 9.86 -6.08 8.14
CA TYR A 161 8.78 -5.74 7.23
C TYR A 161 7.69 -5.00 8.02
N VAL A 162 7.27 -3.87 7.48
CA VAL A 162 6.14 -3.11 8.00
C VAL A 162 5.04 -3.14 6.96
N GLN A 163 3.83 -3.46 7.40
CA GLN A 163 2.65 -3.46 6.54
C GLN A 163 2.36 -2.04 6.02
N PRO A 164 1.64 -1.89 4.91
CA PRO A 164 1.37 -0.59 4.29
C PRO A 164 0.83 0.48 5.26
N SER A 165 -0.03 0.11 6.22
CA SER A 165 -0.62 1.06 7.17
C SER A 165 0.41 1.62 8.16
N GLU A 166 1.34 0.80 8.62
CA GLU A 166 2.46 1.22 9.47
C GLU A 166 3.49 2.02 8.64
N ALA A 167 3.72 1.62 7.38
CA ALA A 167 4.53 2.39 6.44
C ALA A 167 3.97 3.80 6.22
N PHE A 168 2.65 3.95 6.06
CA PHE A 168 2.00 5.25 5.97
C PHE A 168 2.32 6.12 7.20
N SER A 169 2.15 5.60 8.41
CA SER A 169 2.47 6.35 9.64
C SER A 169 3.95 6.71 9.78
N MET A 170 4.84 5.85 9.30
CA MET A 170 6.29 6.10 9.29
C MET A 170 6.67 7.22 8.29
N LEU A 171 6.10 7.17 7.09
CA LEU A 171 6.40 8.09 6.00
C LEU A 171 5.78 9.48 6.25
N ILE A 172 4.56 9.50 6.80
CA ILE A 172 3.76 10.71 7.06
C ILE A 172 3.77 11.02 8.56
N LYS A 173 4.94 11.43 9.08
CA LYS A 173 5.17 11.58 10.53
C LYS A 173 5.21 13.02 11.05
N ASN A 174 5.31 14.02 10.17
CA ASN A 174 5.47 15.43 10.56
C ASN A 174 4.72 16.40 9.65
N GLU A 175 4.62 17.66 10.07
CA GLU A 175 3.91 18.71 9.32
C GLU A 175 4.46 18.88 7.90
N LYS A 176 5.79 18.82 7.72
CA LYS A 176 6.42 18.87 6.41
C LYS A 176 5.97 17.74 5.48
N SER A 177 5.81 16.53 6.01
CA SER A 177 5.28 15.40 5.23
C SER A 177 3.82 15.60 4.83
N LEU A 178 3.01 16.22 5.71
CA LEU A 178 1.61 16.56 5.41
C LEU A 178 1.52 17.69 4.37
N GLU A 179 2.37 18.71 4.44
CA GLU A 179 2.46 19.78 3.44
C GLU A 179 2.78 19.23 2.05
N ILE A 180 3.73 18.29 1.96
CA ILE A 180 4.06 17.60 0.71
C ILE A 180 2.87 16.74 0.27
N LEU A 181 2.27 15.97 1.18
CA LEU A 181 1.18 15.03 0.85
C LEU A 181 -0.08 15.75 0.38
N TYR A 182 -0.41 16.93 0.92
CA TYR A 182 -1.62 17.68 0.56
C TYR A 182 -1.39 18.73 -0.51
N ASN A 183 -0.17 18.83 -1.06
CA ASN A 183 0.13 19.76 -2.13
C ASN A 183 -0.77 19.48 -3.35
N LYS A 184 -1.45 20.54 -3.82
CA LYS A 184 -2.39 20.50 -4.94
C LYS A 184 -1.71 20.54 -6.31
N ASN A 185 -0.41 20.84 -6.35
CA ASN A 185 0.35 20.89 -7.59
C ASN A 185 0.80 19.51 -8.07
N GLN A 186 0.69 18.49 -7.21
CA GLN A 186 0.99 17.11 -7.57
C GLN A 186 -0.19 16.50 -8.32
N THR A 187 0.14 15.72 -9.33
CA THR A 187 -0.79 15.04 -10.24
C THR A 187 -0.53 13.55 -10.30
N GLU A 188 0.70 13.10 -9.98
CA GLU A 188 1.12 11.72 -10.07
C GLU A 188 1.80 11.24 -8.79
N ILE A 189 1.66 9.95 -8.52
CA ILE A 189 2.26 9.23 -7.40
C ILE A 189 2.86 7.91 -7.91
N GLY A 190 3.96 7.48 -7.29
CA GLY A 190 4.48 6.13 -7.46
C GLY A 190 5.09 5.66 -6.14
N ALA A 191 4.79 4.43 -5.73
CA ALA A 191 5.30 3.84 -4.50
C ALA A 191 6.12 2.59 -4.80
N ALA A 192 7.10 2.31 -3.95
CA ALA A 192 7.90 1.10 -4.01
C ALA A 192 8.26 0.59 -2.61
N VAL A 193 8.43 -0.72 -2.53
CA VAL A 193 8.93 -1.42 -1.35
C VAL A 193 9.94 -2.49 -1.77
N THR A 194 11.03 -2.60 -1.03
CA THR A 194 11.93 -3.75 -1.16
C THR A 194 12.62 -4.07 0.17
N GLY A 195 12.88 -5.35 0.38
CA GLY A 195 13.86 -5.83 1.35
C GLY A 195 15.23 -6.02 0.69
N THR A 196 16.25 -6.27 1.49
CA THR A 196 17.58 -6.71 1.04
C THR A 196 17.61 -8.22 0.90
N ASP A 197 17.98 -8.75 -0.28
CA ASP A 197 18.37 -10.15 -0.54
C ASP A 197 17.69 -11.25 0.30
N GLY A 198 16.35 -11.21 0.41
CA GLY A 198 15.56 -12.21 1.12
C GLY A 198 15.16 -11.85 2.55
N GLY A 199 15.36 -10.60 2.99
CA GLY A 199 14.99 -10.15 4.32
C GLY A 199 15.11 -8.64 4.54
N ALA A 200 15.18 -8.27 5.81
CA ALA A 200 15.35 -6.90 6.26
C ALA A 200 16.80 -6.40 6.05
N PRO A 201 17.03 -5.08 5.97
CA PRO A 201 16.05 -4.01 6.15
C PRO A 201 15.07 -3.82 5.00
N TYR A 202 13.87 -3.34 5.36
CA TYR A 202 12.79 -3.01 4.42
C TYR A 202 12.69 -1.51 4.24
N PHE A 203 12.64 -1.11 2.99
CA PHE A 203 12.58 0.27 2.57
C PHE A 203 11.26 0.53 1.89
N TRP A 204 10.71 1.70 2.18
CA TRP A 204 9.52 2.24 1.55
C TRP A 204 9.86 3.59 0.93
N CYS A 205 9.52 3.76 -0.35
CA CYS A 205 9.69 5.03 -1.03
C CYS A 205 8.40 5.40 -1.76
N VAL A 206 8.02 6.66 -1.66
CA VAL A 206 6.94 7.27 -2.44
C VAL A 206 7.50 8.51 -3.10
N LEU A 207 7.33 8.60 -4.41
CA LEU A 207 7.68 9.77 -5.20
C LEU A 207 6.40 10.43 -5.73
N LEU A 208 6.42 11.76 -5.76
CA LEU A 208 5.30 12.58 -6.19
C LEU A 208 5.78 13.53 -7.29
N SER A 209 5.00 13.66 -8.36
CA SER A 209 5.32 14.53 -9.48
C SER A 209 4.14 15.42 -9.85
N ASN A 210 4.45 16.54 -10.49
CA ASN A 210 3.50 17.42 -11.17
C ASN A 210 3.46 17.15 -12.69
N GLY A 211 3.90 15.96 -13.12
CA GLY A 211 3.87 15.50 -14.49
C GLY A 211 2.45 15.38 -15.07
N LYS A 212 2.35 15.30 -16.38
CA LYS A 212 1.07 15.10 -17.04
C LYS A 212 0.87 13.61 -17.27
N HIS A 213 -0.13 13.04 -16.60
CA HIS A 213 -0.51 11.63 -16.75
C HIS A 213 -0.56 11.21 -18.23
N ASN A 214 0.05 10.07 -18.55
CA ASN A 214 0.31 9.51 -19.88
C ASN A 214 1.41 10.17 -20.72
N ASN A 215 1.94 11.32 -20.32
CA ASN A 215 3.02 12.03 -21.02
C ASN A 215 4.30 12.13 -20.19
N SER A 216 4.24 11.81 -18.90
CA SER A 216 5.37 11.78 -17.99
C SER A 216 5.72 10.36 -17.57
N PHE A 217 7.02 10.12 -17.38
CA PHE A 217 7.59 8.82 -17.04
C PHE A 217 7.15 7.71 -18.00
N VAL A 218 7.14 8.01 -19.30
CA VAL A 218 6.68 7.11 -20.35
C VAL A 218 7.64 5.94 -20.48
N LEU A 219 7.08 4.74 -20.51
CA LEU A 219 7.81 3.48 -20.61
C LEU A 219 8.02 3.13 -22.07
N GLU A 220 9.26 2.85 -22.48
CA GLU A 220 9.64 2.54 -23.86
C GLU A 220 8.81 1.36 -24.44
N ASP A 221 8.58 0.32 -23.63
CA ASP A 221 7.83 -0.88 -24.02
C ASP A 221 6.38 -0.89 -23.52
N GLY A 222 5.88 0.24 -23.00
CA GLY A 222 4.55 0.36 -22.39
C GLY A 222 4.36 -0.37 -21.05
N VAL A 223 5.34 -1.17 -20.62
CA VAL A 223 5.38 -1.87 -19.33
C VAL A 223 6.68 -1.52 -18.60
N ALA A 224 6.58 -1.32 -17.28
CA ALA A 224 7.76 -0.98 -16.48
C ALA A 224 8.70 -2.17 -16.41
N LYS A 225 10.01 -1.92 -16.58
CA LYS A 225 11.02 -2.99 -16.43
C LYS A 225 10.98 -3.48 -14.99
N ILE A 226 10.62 -4.75 -14.80
CA ILE A 226 10.55 -5.35 -13.47
C ILE A 226 11.95 -5.39 -12.87
N SER A 227 12.18 -4.57 -11.86
CA SER A 227 13.46 -4.53 -11.16
C SER A 227 13.40 -5.29 -9.85
N ARG A 228 13.61 -6.61 -9.88
CA ARG A 228 13.74 -7.44 -8.65
C ARG A 228 15.09 -7.19 -7.94
N PRO A 229 15.22 -7.41 -6.62
CA PRO A 229 14.12 -7.63 -5.66
C PRO A 229 13.29 -6.34 -5.46
N GLY A 230 12.04 -6.52 -5.00
CA GLY A 230 11.11 -5.43 -4.71
C GLY A 230 9.84 -5.42 -5.55
N CYS A 231 8.94 -4.52 -5.16
CA CYS A 231 7.62 -4.29 -5.76
C CYS A 231 7.36 -2.80 -5.84
N PHE A 232 6.57 -2.39 -6.82
CA PHE A 232 6.21 -0.99 -7.03
C PHE A 232 4.78 -0.89 -7.55
N SER A 233 4.13 0.25 -7.34
CA SER A 233 2.73 0.46 -7.68
C SER A 233 2.50 0.49 -9.20
N GLY A 234 1.32 0.04 -9.64
CA GLY A 234 0.92 0.02 -11.05
C GLY A 234 1.60 -1.05 -11.90
N ALA A 235 2.44 -1.90 -11.32
CA ALA A 235 3.12 -3.01 -12.02
C ALA A 235 2.21 -4.21 -12.34
N ASN A 236 1.03 -4.29 -11.71
CA ASN A 236 0.06 -5.38 -11.83
C ASN A 236 0.69 -6.78 -11.65
N ASP A 237 1.71 -6.89 -10.80
CA ASP A 237 2.37 -8.15 -10.45
C ASP A 237 2.11 -8.53 -8.98
N ASP A 238 2.03 -9.83 -8.71
CA ASP A 238 1.98 -10.32 -7.33
C ASP A 238 3.34 -10.05 -6.68
N CYS A 239 3.30 -9.30 -5.57
CA CYS A 239 4.48 -8.98 -4.79
C CYS A 239 4.94 -10.17 -3.94
N SER A 240 5.31 -11.26 -4.62
CA SER A 240 5.83 -12.48 -4.00
C SER A 240 7.33 -12.56 -4.27
N GLY A 241 8.14 -12.18 -3.30
CA GLY A 241 9.61 -12.22 -3.35
C GLY A 241 10.24 -13.62 -3.43
N ALA A 242 9.53 -14.65 -3.92
CA ALA A 242 9.98 -16.03 -3.92
C ALA A 242 9.97 -16.73 -5.31
N ASN A 243 9.76 -15.99 -6.41
CA ASN A 243 9.87 -16.56 -7.75
C ASN A 243 11.09 -15.97 -8.49
N GLY A 244 12.27 -16.14 -7.92
CA GLY A 244 13.43 -16.35 -8.78
C GLY A 244 13.21 -17.66 -9.53
N PRO A 245 13.55 -17.79 -10.84
CA PRO A 245 13.59 -19.11 -11.46
C PRO A 245 14.54 -19.96 -10.62
N SER A 246 13.99 -20.87 -9.82
CA SER A 246 14.81 -21.72 -8.96
C SER A 246 15.76 -22.51 -9.87
N PRO A 247 17.09 -22.41 -9.71
CA PRO A 247 18.02 -23.30 -10.42
C PRO A 247 17.81 -24.77 -10.01
N PHE A 248 17.06 -24.98 -8.92
CA PHE A 248 16.74 -26.27 -8.34
C PHE A 248 15.65 -27.05 -9.09
N GLY A 249 14.77 -26.38 -9.86
CA GLY A 249 13.72 -27.08 -10.62
C GLY A 249 14.29 -27.95 -11.74
N HIS A 250 15.26 -27.43 -12.51
CA HIS A 250 15.83 -28.18 -13.63
C HIS A 250 16.83 -29.25 -13.17
N LYS A 251 17.66 -28.98 -12.16
CA LYS A 251 18.66 -29.96 -11.68
C LYS A 251 18.01 -31.17 -10.99
N TRP A 252 16.90 -30.97 -10.28
CA TRP A 252 16.21 -32.08 -9.62
C TRP A 252 15.46 -32.98 -10.61
N VAL A 253 14.91 -32.41 -11.69
CA VAL A 253 14.33 -33.21 -12.79
C VAL A 253 15.38 -34.11 -13.45
N TYR A 254 16.60 -33.63 -13.66
CA TYR A 254 17.71 -34.46 -14.18
C TYR A 254 18.16 -35.53 -13.18
N ALA A 255 18.20 -35.22 -11.88
CA ALA A 255 18.54 -36.21 -10.86
C ALA A 255 17.49 -37.34 -10.80
N VAL A 256 16.19 -37.01 -10.81
CA VAL A 256 15.11 -38.00 -10.79
C VAL A 256 15.08 -38.83 -12.07
N THR A 257 15.30 -38.23 -13.25
CA THR A 257 15.39 -39.01 -14.50
C THR A 257 16.64 -39.89 -14.57
N ALA A 258 17.78 -39.45 -14.03
CA ALA A 258 18.98 -40.28 -13.94
C ALA A 258 18.78 -41.47 -12.99
N PHE A 259 18.12 -41.29 -11.84
CA PHE A 259 17.81 -42.38 -10.93
C PHE A 259 16.80 -43.38 -11.50
N ILE A 260 15.80 -42.91 -12.26
CA ILE A 260 14.86 -43.80 -12.94
C ILE A 260 15.58 -44.60 -14.05
N ALA A 261 16.43 -43.96 -14.85
CA ALA A 261 17.20 -44.64 -15.90
C ALA A 261 18.19 -45.67 -15.33
N VAL A 262 18.84 -45.37 -14.21
CA VAL A 262 19.72 -46.31 -13.49
C VAL A 262 18.90 -47.46 -12.88
N GLY A 263 17.69 -47.20 -12.36
CA GLY A 263 16.77 -48.25 -11.91
C GLY A 263 16.37 -49.23 -13.03
N TYR A 264 16.12 -48.73 -14.24
CA TYR A 264 15.86 -49.59 -15.41
C TYR A 264 17.11 -50.30 -15.96
N ALA A 265 18.31 -49.74 -15.75
CA ALA A 265 19.56 -50.32 -16.22
C ALA A 265 20.14 -51.39 -15.28
N PHE A 266 19.85 -51.32 -13.98
CA PHE A 266 20.43 -52.22 -12.97
C PHE A 266 19.45 -53.25 -12.39
N GLY A 267 18.15 -53.19 -12.72
CA GLY A 267 17.14 -54.16 -12.28
C GLY A 267 16.91 -54.12 -10.76
N LEU A 268 15.68 -54.05 -10.25
CA LEU A 268 14.72 -55.16 -10.31
C LEU A 268 14.57 -55.84 -11.66
#